data_AF-A0A4V1SSW7-F1
#
_entry.id   AF-A0A4V1SSW7-F1
#
_cell.length_a   1.000
_cell.length_b   1.000
_cell.length_c   1.000
_cell.angle_alpha   90.00
_cell.angle_beta   90.00
_cell.angle_gamma   90.00
#
_symmetry.space_group_name_H-M   'P 1'
#
loop_
_entity.id
_entity.type
_entity.pdbx_description
1 polymer ?
#
loop_
_entity_poly.entity_id
_entity_poly.type
_entity_poly.pdbx_seq_one_letter_code
_entity_poly.pdbx_strand_id
1 'polypeptide(L)' 'MYLALIILPLLGSIVSGFLGRKIGASGAQIIATTGVVITTILAVVAFCEVGLTNISVFIDI' A
#
# COMPACT_ATOMS: atom_id res chain seq x y z
N MET A 1 2.52 10.39 -4.60
CA MET A 1 1.20 9.75 -4.73
C MET A 1 1.33 8.33 -5.27
N TYR A 2 1.81 8.12 -6.49
CA TYR A 2 1.95 6.78 -7.07
C TYR A 2 2.96 5.87 -6.36
N LEU A 3 4.10 6.39 -5.90
CA LEU A 3 5.08 5.58 -5.16
C LEU A 3 4.55 5.07 -3.80
N ALA A 4 3.61 5.81 -3.20
CA ALA A 4 2.99 5.42 -1.93
C ALA A 4 2.14 4.15 -2.08
N LEU A 5 1.55 3.90 -3.26
CA LEU A 5 0.85 2.65 -3.57
C LEU A 5 1.75 1.41 -3.44
N ILE A 6 3.04 1.57 -3.69
CA ILE A 6 4.02 0.48 -3.61
C ILE A 6 4.60 0.40 -2.20
N ILE A 7 4.96 1.54 -1.61
CA ILE A 7 5.71 1.58 -0.34
C ILE A 7 4.83 1.25 0.88
N LEU A 8 3.55 1.65 0.91
CA LEU A 8 2.64 1.35 2.03
C LEU A 8 2.46 -0.16 2.29
N PRO A 9 2.08 -1.00 1.30
CA PRO A 9 1.90 -2.43 1.52
C PRO A 9 3.23 -3.13 1.79
N LEU A 10 4.34 -2.64 1.23
CA LEU A 10 5.68 -3.15 1.54
C LEU A 10 6.06 -2.91 2.99
N LEU A 11 5.83 -1.70 3.52
CA LEU A 11 6.04 -1.39 4.93
C LEU A 11 5.14 -2.25 5.83
N GLY A 12 3.87 -2.42 5.46
CA GLY A 12 2.94 -3.31 6.18
C GLY A 12 3.44 -4.75 6.25
N SER A 13 3.98 -5.27 5.14
CA SER A 13 4.56 -6.62 5.05
C SER A 13 5.84 -6.77 5.87
N ILE A 14 6.73 -5.76 5.85
CA ILE A 14 7.97 -5.77 6.65
C ILE A 14 7.62 -5.76 8.15
N VAL A 15 6.68 -4.92 8.57
CA VAL A 15 6.25 -4.83 9.97
C VAL A 15 5.57 -6.12 10.42
N SER A 16 4.66 -6.68 9.62
CA SER A 16 3.99 -7.96 9.89
C SER A 16 4.98 -9.14 9.92
N GLY A 17 5.94 -9.17 8.99
CA GLY A 17 6.90 -10.28 8.82
C GLY A 17 8.04 -10.27 9.81
N PHE A 18 8.78 -9.17 9.94
CA PHE A 18 9.97 -9.10 10.81
C PHE A 18 9.63 -8.89 12.29
N LEU A 19 8.57 -8.15 12.61
CA LEU A 19 8.16 -7.88 13.99
C LEU A 19 7.03 -8.80 14.48
N GLY A 20 6.69 -9.85 13.74
CA GLY A 20 5.61 -10.80 14.09
C GLY A 20 5.76 -11.41 15.49
N ARG A 21 6.99 -11.63 15.98
CA ARG A 21 7.24 -12.14 17.34
C ARG A 21 6.91 -11.13 18.45
N LYS A 22 6.95 -9.83 18.19
CA LYS A 22 6.58 -8.79 19.17
C LYS A 22 5.10 -8.36 19.06
N ILE A 23 4.53 -8.47 17.86
CA ILE A 23 3.19 -7.98 17.54
C ILE A 23 2.13 -9.08 17.70
N GLY A 24 2.52 -10.35 17.57
CA GLY A 24 1.62 -11.50 17.59
C GLY A 24 0.79 -11.63 16.32
N ALA A 25 0.19 -12.81 16.12
CA ALA A 25 -0.56 -13.13 14.90
C ALA A 25 -1.74 -12.18 14.64
N SER A 26 -2.47 -11.81 15.70
CA SER A 26 -3.65 -10.94 15.59
C SER A 26 -3.27 -9.49 15.23
N GLY A 27 -2.20 -8.95 15.83
CA GLY A 27 -1.72 -7.61 15.52
C GLY A 27 -1.12 -7.50 14.11
N ALA A 28 -0.40 -8.53 13.66
CA ALA A 28 0.18 -8.58 12.32
C ALA A 28 -0.91 -8.60 11.24
N GLN A 29 -1.99 -9.36 11.46
CA GLN A 29 -3.14 -9.38 10.57
C GLN A 29 -3.81 -8.01 10.47
N ILE A 30 -4.04 -7.31 11.58
CA ILE A 30 -4.67 -5.98 11.57
C ILE A 30 -3.80 -4.98 10.81
N ILE A 31 -2.48 -4.98 11.02
CA ILE A 31 -1.55 -4.07 10.33
C ILE A 31 -1.53 -4.33 8.82
N ALA A 32 -1.44 -5.59 8.40
CA ALA A 32 -1.44 -5.94 6.98
C ALA A 32 -2.76 -5.58 6.31
N THR A 33 -3.89 -5.90 6.95
CA THR A 33 -5.22 -5.67 6.36
C THR A 33 -5.54 -4.19 6.25
N THR A 34 -5.22 -3.40 7.28
CA THR A 34 -5.40 -1.94 7.24
C THR A 34 -4.49 -1.28 6.21
N GLY A 35 -3.23 -1.72 6.09
CA GLY A 35 -2.31 -1.26 5.05
C GLY A 35 -2.85 -1.52 3.63
N VAL A 36 -3.39 -2.71 3.37
CA VAL A 36 -4.00 -3.05 2.07
C VAL A 36 -5.25 -2.20 1.81
N VAL A 37 -6.15 -2.06 2.79
CA VAL A 37 -7.38 -1.25 2.63
C VAL A 37 -7.06 0.20 2.28
N ILE A 38 -6.10 0.82 2.97
CA ILE A 38 -5.67 2.19 2.67
C ILE A 38 -5.07 2.26 1.26
N THR A 39 -4.25 1.28 0.88
CA THR A 39 -3.65 1.21 -0.45
C THR A 39 -4.70 1.08 -1.56
N THR A 40 -5.75 0.29 -1.34
CA THR A 40 -6.87 0.13 -2.29
C THR A 40 -7.62 1.45 -2.50
N ILE A 41 -7.92 2.20 -1.44
CA ILE A 41 -8.59 3.51 -1.56
C ILE A 41 -7.72 4.48 -2.37
N LEU A 42 -6.41 4.52 -2.08
CA LEU A 42 -5.47 5.33 -2.86
C LEU A 42 -5.39 4.88 -4.33
N ALA A 43 -5.51 3.58 -4.60
CA ALA A 43 -5.47 3.04 -5.96
C ALA A 43 -6.67 3.51 -6.78
N VAL A 44 -7.86 3.57 -6.18
CA VAL A 44 -9.07 4.09 -6.83
C VAL A 44 -8.91 5.57 -7.18
N VAL A 45 -8.35 6.38 -6.27
CA VAL A 45 -8.08 7.80 -6.54
C VAL A 45 -7.06 7.96 -7.66
N ALA A 46 -5.96 7.20 -7.63
CA ALA A 46 -4.94 7.20 -8.67
C ALA A 46 -5.50 6.77 -10.03
N PHE A 47 -6.40 5.78 -10.06
CA PHE A 47 -7.08 5.35 -11.27
C PHE A 47 -8.01 6.45 -11.83
N CYS A 48 -8.73 7.17 -10.96
CA CYS A 48 -9.54 8.32 -11.40
C CYS A 48 -8.66 9.44 -11.97
N GLU A 49 -7.52 9.78 -11.35
CA GLU A 49 -6.63 10.81 -11.90
C GLU A 49 -6.01 10.40 -13.25
N VAL A 50 -5.36 9.25 -13.33
CA VAL A 50 -4.66 8.81 -14.57
C VAL A 50 -5.67 8.47 -15.66
N GLY A 51 -6.76 7.79 -15.30
CA GLY A 51 -7.79 7.34 -16.23
C GLY A 51 -8.63 8.47 -16.81
N LEU A 52 -8.96 9.50 -16.01
CA LEU A 52 -9.72 10.66 -16.50
C LEU A 52 -8.83 11.70 -17.18
N THR A 53 -7.60 11.90 -16.70
CA THR A 53 -6.70 12.94 -17.23
C THR A 53 -5.89 12.45 -18.44
N ASN A 54 -5.88 11.14 -18.74
CA ASN A 54 -5.12 10.52 -19.85
C ASN A 54 -3.61 10.88 -19.84
N ILE A 55 -3.06 11.26 -18.69
CA ILE A 55 -1.63 11.54 -18.54
C ILE A 55 -0.97 10.28 -18.00
N SER A 56 -0.27 9.56 -18.87
CA SER A 56 0.51 8.38 -18.50
C SER A 56 1.70 8.80 -17.64
N VAL A 57 1.75 8.33 -16.40
CA VAL A 57 2.89 8.55 -15.50
C VAL A 57 3.86 7.39 -15.67
N PHE A 58 5.06 7.68 -16.16
CA PHE A 58 6.15 6.71 -16.27
C PHE A 58 7.10 6.87 -15.08
N ILE A 59 7.52 5.75 -14.51
CA ILE A 59 8.61 5.69 -13.55
C ILE A 59 9.83 5.23 -14.33
N ASP A 60 10.77 6.14 -14.61
CA ASP A 60 12.11 5.76 -15.04
C ASP A 60 12.87 5.18 -13.83
N ILE A 61 13.46 4.01 -14.03
CA ILE A 61 14.23 3.24 -13.03
C ILE A 61 15.72 3.33 -13.34
#